data_AF-A0A239JFG4-F1
#
_entry.id   AF-A0A239JFG4-F1
#
_cell.length_a   1.000
_cell.length_b   1.000
_cell.length_c   1.000
_cell.angle_alpha   90.00
_cell.angle_beta   90.00
_cell.angle_gamma   90.00
#
_symmetry.space_group_name_H-M   'P 1'
#
loop_
_entity.id
_entity.type
_entity.pdbx_description
1 polymer ?
#
loop_
_entity_poly.entity_id
_entity_poly.type
_entity_poly.pdbx_seq_one_letter_code
_entity_poly.pdbx_strand_id
1 'polypeptide(L)' 'MQDFTVEELSQAHRALLSTLHKCEKMDVTKLGKSQQTLLVRRIAALKVALTLIEKEQTQKENGEKSL' A
#
# COMPACT_ATOMS: atom_id res chain seq x y z
N MET A 1 -5.36 13.07 13.24
CA MET A 1 -4.84 12.49 11.98
C MET A 1 -5.14 13.49 10.90
N GLN A 2 -4.28 13.62 9.89
CA GLN A 2 -4.53 14.53 8.77
C GLN A 2 -5.67 13.96 7.92
N ASP A 3 -6.67 14.75 7.57
CA ASP A 3 -7.76 14.31 6.71
C ASP A 3 -7.28 14.30 5.25
N PHE A 4 -7.23 13.13 4.65
CA PHE A 4 -6.87 12.96 3.24
C PHE A 4 -8.11 12.99 2.35
N THR A 5 -8.01 13.52 1.13
CA THR A 5 -9.11 13.42 0.15
C THR A 5 -9.20 12.01 -0.45
N VAL A 6 -10.34 11.69 -1.07
CA VAL A 6 -10.52 10.40 -1.78
C VAL A 6 -9.51 10.28 -2.93
N GLU A 7 -9.19 11.39 -3.60
CA GLU A 7 -8.19 11.46 -4.66
C GLU A 7 -6.79 11.17 -4.11
N GLU A 8 -6.41 11.79 -2.99
CA GLU A 8 -5.11 11.56 -2.35
C GLU A 8 -4.94 10.09 -1.95
N LEU A 9 -5.97 9.50 -1.34
CA LEU A 9 -5.99 8.09 -0.98
C LEU A 9 -5.88 7.19 -2.23
N SER A 10 -6.58 7.52 -3.31
CA SER A 10 -6.55 6.77 -4.56
C SER A 10 -5.18 6.85 -5.25
N GLN A 11 -4.54 8.02 -5.24
CA GLN A 11 -3.19 8.19 -5.78
C GLN A 11 -2.16 7.42 -4.94
N ALA A 12 -2.26 7.49 -3.61
CA ALA A 12 -1.40 6.74 -2.70
C ALA A 12 -1.56 5.23 -2.91
N HIS A 13 -2.81 4.73 -2.99
CA HIS A 13 -3.09 3.32 -3.25
C HIS A 13 -2.42 2.85 -4.56
N ARG A 14 -2.65 3.57 -5.66
CA ARG A 14 -2.07 3.24 -6.97
C ARG A 14 -0.54 3.21 -6.94
N ALA A 15 0.08 4.19 -6.29
CA ALA A 15 1.54 4.27 -6.18
C ALA A 15 2.12 3.11 -5.36
N LEU A 16 1.51 2.79 -4.21
CA LEU A 16 1.95 1.69 -3.35
C LEU A 16 1.69 0.33 -4.01
N LEU A 17 0.57 0.15 -4.71
CA LEU A 17 0.25 -1.07 -5.43
C LEU A 17 1.28 -1.34 -6.54
N SER A 18 1.66 -0.31 -7.31
CA SER A 18 2.74 -0.42 -8.30
C SER A 18 4.07 -0.83 -7.65
N THR A 19 4.39 -0.23 -6.50
CA THR A 19 5.61 -0.54 -5.75
C THR A 19 5.60 -1.97 -5.23
N LEU A 20 4.46 -2.45 -4.74
CA LEU A 20 4.28 -3.83 -4.30
C LEU A 20 4.52 -4.80 -5.45
N HIS A 21 3.89 -4.59 -6.61
CA HIS A 21 4.08 -5.44 -7.78
C HIS A 21 5.54 -5.51 -8.22
N LYS A 22 6.27 -4.38 -8.17
CA LYS A 22 7.71 -4.37 -8.47
C LYS A 22 8.49 -5.20 -7.46
N CYS A 23 8.19 -5.07 -6.16
CA CYS A 23 8.83 -5.83 -5.10
C CYS A 23 8.56 -7.34 -5.25
N GLU A 24 7.32 -7.74 -5.55
CA GLU A 24 6.94 -9.15 -5.72
C GLU A 24 7.58 -9.79 -6.96
N LYS A 25 7.91 -9.00 -7.99
CA LYS A 25 8.60 -9.46 -9.19
C LYS A 25 10.13 -9.46 -9.07
N MET A 26 10.69 -9.02 -7.94
CA MET A 26 12.14 -9.02 -7.76
C MET A 26 12.69 -10.45 -7.70
N ASP A 27 13.76 -10.68 -8.44
CA ASP A 27 14.51 -11.93 -8.40
C ASP A 27 15.35 -12.00 -7.12
N VAL A 28 14.84 -12.76 -6.13
CA VAL A 28 15.47 -12.93 -4.82
C VAL A 28 16.81 -13.67 -4.87
N THR A 29 17.07 -14.43 -5.94
CA THR A 29 18.31 -15.22 -6.09
C THR A 29 19.54 -14.33 -6.27
N LYS A 30 19.35 -13.11 -6.75
CA LYS A 30 20.40 -12.10 -6.96
C LYS A 30 20.65 -11.23 -5.73
N LEU A 31 19.90 -11.41 -4.66
CA LEU A 31 19.96 -10.58 -3.46
C LEU A 31 20.77 -11.24 -2.35
N GLY A 32 21.54 -10.44 -1.61
CA GLY A 32 22.16 -10.87 -0.35
C GLY A 32 21.11 -11.07 0.76
N LYS A 33 21.46 -11.81 1.83
CA LYS A 33 20.53 -12.14 2.95
C LYS A 33 19.83 -10.91 3.56
N SER A 34 20.55 -9.81 3.74
CA SER A 34 20.00 -8.55 4.28
C SER A 34 18.96 -7.93 3.34
N GLN A 35 19.23 -7.94 2.04
CA GLN A 35 18.33 -7.44 1.01
C GLN A 35 17.07 -8.30 0.90
N GLN A 36 17.21 -9.63 0.97
CA GLN A 36 16.05 -10.55 1.01
C GLN A 36 15.17 -10.26 2.22
N THR A 37 15.76 -10.12 3.41
CA THR A 37 15.02 -9.78 4.63
C THR A 37 14.30 -8.44 4.49
N LEU A 38 14.97 -7.42 3.94
CA LEU A 38 14.39 -6.11 3.70
C LEU A 38 13.22 -6.17 2.71
N LEU A 39 13.36 -6.93 1.62
CA LEU A 39 12.33 -7.09 0.61
C LEU A 39 11.06 -7.73 1.20
N VAL A 40 11.21 -8.82 1.97
CA VAL A 40 10.09 -9.49 2.64
C VAL A 40 9.35 -8.54 3.58
N ARG A 41 10.10 -7.79 4.41
CA ARG A 41 9.51 -6.80 5.33
C ARG A 41 8.82 -5.66 4.60
N ARG A 42 9.39 -5.19 3.48
CA ARG A 42 8.80 -4.14 2.65
C ARG A 42 7.49 -4.60 2.02
N ILE A 43 7.44 -5.82 1.48
CA ILE A 43 6.22 -6.41 0.93
C ILE A 43 5.13 -6.48 2.01
N ALA A 44 5.47 -6.96 3.22
CA ALA A 44 4.53 -7.04 4.33
C ALA A 44 3.97 -5.66 4.71
N ALA A 45 4.84 -4.64 4.83
CA ALA A 45 4.44 -3.28 5.16
C ALA A 45 3.54 -2.66 4.06
N LEU A 46 3.86 -2.88 2.79
CA LEU A 46 3.04 -2.40 1.67
C LEU A 46 1.64 -3.01 1.67
N LYS A 47 1.52 -4.32 1.97
CA LYS A 47 0.21 -4.98 2.08
C LYS A 47 -0.64 -4.37 3.21
N VAL A 48 -0.04 -4.14 4.38
CA VAL A 48 -0.71 -3.47 5.51
C VAL A 48 -1.15 -2.05 5.12
N ALA A 49 -0.26 -1.27 4.49
CA ALA A 49 -0.58 0.09 4.08
C ALA A 49 -1.74 0.15 3.07
N LEU A 50 -1.76 -0.75 2.08
CA LEU A 50 -2.84 -0.85 1.11
C LEU A 50 -4.18 -1.18 1.78
N THR A 51 -4.21 -2.16 2.68
CA THR A 51 -5.42 -2.51 3.44
C THR A 51 -5.94 -1.34 4.29
N LEU A 52 -5.04 -0.55 4.88
CA LEU A 52 -5.44 0.64 5.65
C LEU A 52 -6.02 1.74 4.75
N ILE A 53 -5.44 1.97 3.56
CA ILE A 53 -5.97 2.93 2.59
C ILE A 53 -7.35 2.50 2.09
N GLU A 54 -7.53 1.22 1.74
CA GLU A 54 -8.82 0.67 1.29
C GLU A 54 -9.91 0.81 2.36
N LYS A 55 -9.54 0.59 3.63
CA LYS A 55 -10.44 0.80 4.77
C LYS A 55 -10.86 2.27 4.89
N GLU A 56 -9.91 3.20 4.77
CA GLU A 56 -10.19 4.63 4.85
C GLU A 56 -11.08 5.10 3.67
N GLN A 57 -10.82 4.63 2.46
CA GLN A 57 -11.66 4.90 1.28
C GLN A 57 -13.09 4.42 1.51
N THR A 58 -13.28 3.19 2.00
CA THR A 58 -14.59 2.63 2.32
C THR A 58 -15.33 3.47 3.37
N GLN A 59 -14.61 3.98 4.38
CA GLN A 59 -15.20 4.84 5.40
C GLN A 59 -15.68 6.17 4.83
N LYS A 60 -14.91 6.79 3.93
CA LYS A 60 -15.29 8.05 3.27
C LYS A 60 -16.48 7.86 2.33
N GLU A 61 -16.51 6.80 1.54
CA GLU A 61 -17.66 6.48 0.69
C GLU A 61 -18.96 6.28 1.48
N ASN A 62 -18.88 5.68 2.68
CA ASN A 62 -20.04 5.48 3.54
C ASN A 62 -20.47 6.76 4.27
N GLY A 63 -19.53 7.65 4.59
CA GLY A 63 -19.79 8.97 5.15
C GLY A 63 -20.48 9.90 4.14
N GLU A 64 -20.05 9.88 2.88
CA GLU A 64 -20.67 10.64 1.78
C GLU A 64 -22.08 10.14 1.44
N LYS A 65 -22.38 8.85 1.58
CA LYS A 65 -23.71 8.26 1.34
C LYS A 65 -24.73 8.52 2.45
N SER A 66 -24.30 8.99 3.63
CA SER A 66 -25.19 9.28 4.76
C SER A 66 -25.59 10.76 4.87
N LEU A 67 -25.17 11.60 3.92
CA LEU A 67 -25.51 13.02 3.77
C LEU A 67 -26.47 13.22 2.59
#